data_AF-A0A6N7IS88-F1
#
_entry.id   AF-A0A6N7IS88-F1
#
_cell.length_a   1.000
_cell.length_b   1.000
_cell.length_c   1.000
_cell.angle_alpha   90.00
_cell.angle_beta   90.00
_cell.angle_gamma   90.00
#
_symmetry.space_group_name_H-M   'P 1'
#
loop_
_entity.id
_entity.type
_entity.pdbx_description
1 polymer ?
#
loop_
_entity_poly.entity_id
_entity_poly.type
_entity_poly.pdbx_seq_one_letter_code
_entity_poly.pdbx_strand_id
1 'polypeptide(L)'
;MELLSIIVFALALNMDALGTGVVYGVRGIRLPFTSVLIISLMSVAAIGLSMTAGQLVARVISETFARHLGGVIIILMGLRILIQSVRERKRNRGSWRSSDGIEDEEEPQPVVQLRIRPLGVMVQVLREPHRADLDRSGVISAREAVLLGLALALDAFSAGFAFSMLGFNLLLTTLLVGIGDMAMIYAGLLAGRGFGTTALGRQFSALPGCILIMLGILKLR
;
A
#
# COMPACT_ATOMS: atom_id res chain seq x y z
N MET A 1 -9.71 22.47 14.54
CA MET A 1 -8.87 21.26 14.68
C MET A 1 -9.34 20.12 13.79
N GLU A 2 -10.65 19.86 13.67
CA GLU A 2 -11.17 18.72 12.91
C GLU A 2 -10.75 18.68 11.43
N LEU A 3 -10.86 19.81 10.71
CA LEU A 3 -10.46 19.87 9.30
C LEU A 3 -8.97 19.53 9.10
N LEU A 4 -8.09 20.03 9.98
CA LEU A 4 -6.67 19.75 9.91
C LEU A 4 -6.39 18.25 10.15
N SER A 5 -7.05 17.64 11.14
CA SER A 5 -6.95 16.20 11.38
C SER A 5 -7.41 15.37 10.18
N ILE A 6 -8.49 15.77 9.52
CA ILE A 6 -9.01 15.08 8.33
C ILE A 6 -8.06 15.24 7.13
N ILE A 7 -7.48 16.43 6.93
CA ILE A 7 -6.47 16.65 5.89
C ILE A 7 -5.23 15.80 6.15
N VAL A 8 -4.71 15.80 7.38
CA VAL A 8 -3.54 14.99 7.75
C VAL A 8 -3.83 13.50 7.58
N PHE A 9 -5.01 13.04 7.99
CA PHE A 9 -5.45 11.66 7.77
C PHE A 9 -5.55 11.32 6.29
N ALA A 10 -6.18 12.16 5.47
CA ALA A 10 -6.29 11.93 4.03
C ALA A 10 -4.93 11.91 3.33
N LEU A 11 -3.99 12.75 3.75
CA LEU A 11 -2.62 12.72 3.23
C LEU A 11 -1.88 11.44 3.64
N ALA A 12 -1.97 11.05 4.92
CA ALA A 12 -1.33 9.86 5.44
C ALA A 12 -1.87 8.58 4.80
N LEU A 13 -3.20 8.52 4.64
CA LEU A 13 -3.87 7.34 4.09
C LEU A 13 -3.53 7.12 2.63
N ASN A 14 -3.42 8.18 1.83
CA ASN A 14 -3.11 8.08 0.40
C ASN A 14 -1.59 7.97 0.10
N MET A 15 -0.75 7.72 1.11
CA MET A 15 0.70 7.55 0.90
C MET A 15 1.05 6.27 0.11
N ASP A 16 0.22 5.24 0.21
CA ASP A 16 0.33 4.00 -0.57
C ASP A 16 0.03 4.23 -2.07
N ALA A 17 -0.96 5.07 -2.37
CA ALA A 17 -1.32 5.52 -3.70
C ALA A 17 -0.24 6.41 -4.32
N LEU A 18 0.37 7.29 -3.52
CA LEU A 18 1.57 8.05 -3.89
C LEU A 18 2.72 7.10 -4.26
N GLY A 19 3.03 6.12 -3.39
CA GLY A 19 4.10 5.15 -3.61
C GLY A 19 3.88 4.32 -4.88
N THR A 20 2.64 3.88 -5.11
CA THR A 20 2.22 3.19 -6.32
C THR A 20 2.40 4.07 -7.56
N GLY A 21 1.99 5.33 -7.50
CA GLY A 21 2.22 6.33 -8.54
C GLY A 21 3.70 6.50 -8.87
N VAL A 22 4.58 6.57 -7.84
CA VAL A 22 6.03 6.66 -8.03
C VAL A 22 6.58 5.43 -8.74
N VAL A 23 6.20 4.22 -8.30
CA VAL A 23 6.68 2.98 -8.93
C VAL A 23 6.28 2.92 -10.41
N TYR A 24 5.04 3.28 -10.74
CA TYR A 24 4.59 3.33 -12.12
C TYR A 24 5.22 4.45 -12.93
N GLY A 25 5.48 5.60 -12.31
CA GLY A 25 6.21 6.71 -12.92
C GLY A 25 7.63 6.32 -13.32
N VAL A 26 8.37 5.65 -12.42
CA VAL A 26 9.74 5.16 -12.69
C VAL A 26 9.75 4.10 -13.79
N ARG A 27 8.75 3.21 -13.80
CA ARG A 27 8.62 2.16 -14.83
C ARG A 27 8.07 2.68 -16.17
N GLY A 28 7.72 3.96 -16.27
CA GLY A 28 7.13 4.53 -17.48
C GLY A 28 5.72 4.01 -17.80
N ILE A 29 5.04 3.40 -16.82
CA ILE A 29 3.68 2.87 -16.98
C ILE A 29 2.71 4.06 -17.00
N ARG A 30 1.73 4.02 -17.89
CA ARG A 30 0.70 5.06 -18.02
C ARG A 30 -0.56 4.66 -17.26
N LEU A 31 -1.02 5.56 -16.38
CA LEU A 31 -2.33 5.45 -15.75
C LEU A 31 -3.28 6.43 -16.44
N PRO A 32 -4.20 5.96 -17.29
CA PRO A 32 -5.22 6.81 -17.87
C PRO A 32 -6.19 7.30 -16.80
N PHE A 33 -6.85 8.44 -17.03
CA PHE A 33 -7.77 9.05 -16.05
C PHE A 33 -8.90 8.10 -15.63
N THR A 34 -9.40 7.26 -16.56
CA THR A 34 -10.42 6.25 -16.26
C THR A 34 -9.96 5.23 -15.21
N SER A 35 -8.71 4.78 -15.27
CA SER A 35 -8.14 3.84 -14.30
C SER A 35 -7.95 4.49 -12.93
N VAL A 36 -7.47 5.74 -12.89
CA VAL A 36 -7.35 6.52 -11.65
C VAL A 36 -8.72 6.75 -11.01
N LEU A 37 -9.74 7.05 -11.82
CA LEU A 37 -11.12 7.20 -11.36
C LEU A 37 -11.67 5.90 -10.75
N ILE A 38 -11.41 4.75 -11.36
CA ILE A 38 -11.81 3.46 -10.79
C ILE A 38 -11.15 3.25 -9.42
N ILE A 39 -9.83 3.42 -9.33
CA ILE A 39 -9.08 3.25 -8.07
C ILE A 39 -9.65 4.16 -6.97
N SER A 40 -9.80 5.45 -7.26
CA SER A 40 -10.33 6.44 -6.33
C SER A 40 -11.76 6.13 -5.87
N LEU A 41 -12.63 5.71 -6.78
CA LEU A 41 -14.00 5.30 -6.42
C LEU A 41 -14.01 4.07 -5.51
N MET A 42 -13.09 3.12 -5.71
CA MET A 42 -12.97 1.95 -4.84
C MET A 42 -12.48 2.33 -3.44
N SER A 43 -11.49 3.21 -3.33
CA SER A 43 -11.01 3.75 -2.05
C SER A 43 -12.11 4.53 -1.31
N VAL A 44 -12.84 5.40 -2.03
CA VAL A 44 -14.00 6.14 -1.51
C VAL A 44 -15.09 5.18 -0.99
N ALA A 45 -15.44 4.16 -1.76
CA ALA A 45 -16.43 3.17 -1.35
C ALA A 45 -15.98 2.40 -0.12
N ALA A 46 -14.71 1.96 -0.07
CA ALA A 46 -14.16 1.22 1.07
C ALA A 46 -14.14 2.06 2.35
N ILE A 47 -13.72 3.33 2.28
CA ILE A 47 -13.74 4.23 3.44
C ILE A 47 -15.16 4.51 3.88
N GLY A 48 -16.07 4.79 2.95
CA GLY A 48 -17.49 5.04 3.26
C GLY A 48 -18.13 3.85 3.98
N LEU A 49 -17.94 2.64 3.45
CA LEU A 49 -18.42 1.40 4.06
C LEU A 49 -17.76 1.14 5.42
N SER A 50 -16.45 1.36 5.51
CA SER A 50 -15.72 1.12 6.74
C SER A 50 -16.11 2.07 7.86
N MET A 51 -16.22 3.36 7.54
CA MET A 51 -16.57 4.37 8.52
C MET A 51 -18.03 4.23 8.98
N THR A 52 -18.95 3.86 8.08
CA THR A 52 -20.34 3.57 8.48
C THR A 52 -20.42 2.34 9.37
N ALA A 53 -19.68 1.28 9.06
CA ALA A 53 -19.57 0.10 9.93
C ALA A 53 -18.97 0.45 11.30
N GLY A 54 -17.88 1.21 11.33
CA GLY A 54 -17.23 1.61 12.58
C GLY A 54 -18.08 2.55 13.43
N GLN A 55 -18.86 3.44 12.82
CA GLN A 55 -19.86 4.24 13.53
C GLN A 55 -20.98 3.39 14.14
N LEU A 56 -21.44 2.36 13.43
CA LEU A 56 -22.46 1.44 13.93
C LEU A 56 -21.95 0.65 15.14
N VAL A 57 -20.71 0.17 15.08
CA VAL A 57 -20.03 -0.48 16.20
C VAL A 57 -19.83 0.48 17.37
N ALA A 58 -19.44 1.73 17.10
CA ALA A 58 -19.24 2.76 18.13
C ALA A 58 -20.53 3.14 18.86
N ARG A 59 -21.72 2.85 18.32
CA ARG A 59 -23.00 3.04 19.03
C ARG A 59 -23.33 1.93 20.02
N VAL A 60 -22.79 0.73 19.82
CA VAL A 60 -22.99 -0.44 20.71
C VAL A 60 -22.02 -0.39 21.90
N ILE A 61 -20.93 0.34 21.75
CA ILE A 61 -19.83 0.45 22.72
C ILE A 61 -19.87 1.86 23.34
N SER A 62 -19.42 2.02 24.59
CA SER A 62 -19.27 3.36 25.20
C SER A 62 -18.44 4.28 24.29
N GLU A 63 -18.94 5.50 24.00
CA GLU A 63 -18.25 6.49 23.16
C GLU A 63 -16.81 6.75 23.63
N THR A 64 -16.60 6.78 24.95
CA THR A 64 -15.28 7.00 25.53
C THR A 64 -14.35 5.84 25.21
N PHE A 65 -14.84 4.60 25.30
CA PHE A 65 -14.06 3.40 24.98
C PHE A 65 -13.76 3.30 23.48
N ALA A 66 -14.74 3.58 22.62
CA ALA A 66 -14.55 3.59 21.16
C ALA A 66 -13.46 4.60 20.74
N ARG A 67 -13.48 5.81 21.30
CA ARG A 67 -12.48 6.84 21.00
C ARG A 67 -11.07 6.42 21.42
N HIS A 68 -10.92 5.84 22.61
CA HIS A 68 -9.62 5.32 23.07
C HIS A 68 -9.17 4.15 22.18
N LEU A 69 -10.07 3.25 21.82
CA LEU A 69 -9.78 2.10 20.97
C LEU A 69 -9.28 2.54 19.58
N GLY A 70 -9.98 3.47 18.93
CA GLY A 70 -9.56 4.02 17.63
C GLY A 70 -8.19 4.70 17.69
N GLY A 71 -7.94 5.48 18.74
CA GLY A 71 -6.63 6.10 18.99
C GLY A 71 -5.51 5.07 19.16
N VAL A 72 -5.75 4.02 19.97
CA VAL A 72 -4.79 2.93 20.19
C VAL A 72 -4.51 2.17 18.88
N ILE A 73 -5.54 1.87 18.08
CA ILE A 73 -5.37 1.17 16.79
C ILE A 73 -4.47 1.97 15.85
N ILE A 74 -4.70 3.29 15.69
CA ILE A 74 -3.89 4.15 14.82
C ILE A 74 -2.44 4.23 15.31
N ILE A 75 -2.23 4.38 16.63
CA ILE A 75 -0.88 4.42 17.21
C ILE A 75 -0.14 3.11 16.96
N LEU A 76 -0.79 1.97 17.15
CA LEU A 76 -0.19 0.65 16.92
C LEU A 76 0.15 0.43 15.43
N MET A 77 -0.73 0.85 14.53
CA MET A 77 -0.51 0.75 13.08
C MET A 77 0.70 1.61 12.65
N GLY A 78 0.73 2.87 13.11
CA GLY A 78 1.86 3.78 12.85
C GLY A 78 3.18 3.26 13.43
N LEU A 79 3.16 2.73 14.66
CA LEU A 79 4.35 2.17 15.29
C LEU A 79 4.85 0.92 14.57
N ARG A 80 3.96 0.05 14.09
CA ARG A 80 4.35 -1.12 13.28
C ARG A 80 5.04 -0.72 11.98
N ILE A 81 4.51 0.28 11.27
CA ILE A 81 5.12 0.81 10.04
C ILE A 81 6.52 1.40 10.35
N LEU A 82 6.66 2.13 11.45
CA LEU A 82 7.94 2.71 11.87
C LEU A 82 8.97 1.62 12.20
N ILE A 83 8.57 0.60 12.99
CA ILE A 83 9.43 -0.53 13.34
C ILE A 83 9.82 -1.32 12.09
N GLN A 84 8.88 -1.58 11.18
CA GLN A 84 9.16 -2.25 9.91
C GLN A 84 10.19 -1.48 9.09
N SER A 85 10.00 -0.16 8.92
CA SER A 85 10.91 0.69 8.17
C SER A 85 12.34 0.72 8.74
N VAL A 86 12.47 0.74 10.07
CA VAL A 86 13.78 0.67 10.74
C VAL A 86 14.37 -0.75 10.67
N ARG A 87 13.54 -1.79 10.80
CA ARG A 87 13.98 -3.20 10.77
C ARG A 87 14.38 -3.65 9.37
N GLU A 88 13.73 -3.19 8.31
CA GLU A 88 14.16 -3.43 6.92
C GLU A 88 15.46 -2.70 6.59
N ARG A 89 15.66 -1.49 7.12
CA ARG A 89 16.98 -0.81 7.03
C ARG A 89 18.08 -1.55 7.80
N LYS A 90 17.78 -2.16 8.95
CA LYS A 90 18.74 -2.98 9.72
C LYS A 90 18.94 -4.38 9.15
N ARG A 91 17.93 -5.04 8.60
CA ARG A 91 18.02 -6.35 7.96
C ARG A 91 18.81 -6.28 6.65
N ASN A 92 18.65 -5.20 5.87
CA ASN A 92 19.53 -4.89 4.73
C ASN A 92 20.93 -4.41 5.13
N ARG A 93 21.18 -4.05 6.39
CA ARG A 93 22.51 -3.72 6.94
C ARG A 93 23.13 -4.83 7.79
N GLY A 94 22.38 -5.90 8.10
CA GLY A 94 22.69 -6.83 9.19
C GLY A 94 22.53 -8.31 8.84
N SER A 95 22.30 -8.69 7.59
CA SER A 95 22.31 -10.11 7.17
C SER A 95 23.71 -10.72 7.03
N TRP A 96 24.74 -10.07 7.59
CA TRP A 96 26.08 -10.63 7.74
C TRP A 96 26.46 -10.66 9.22
N ARG A 97 25.74 -11.45 10.02
CA ARG A 97 26.31 -12.26 11.12
C ARG A 97 25.20 -13.04 11.84
N SER A 98 25.50 -14.32 12.01
CA SER A 98 24.85 -15.30 12.90
C SER A 98 23.59 -15.96 12.34
N SER A 99 23.73 -17.20 11.85
CA SER A 99 23.67 -18.37 12.74
C SER A 99 23.99 -19.64 11.95
N ASP A 100 25.17 -20.20 12.19
CA ASP A 100 25.40 -21.64 12.08
C ASP A 100 24.87 -22.27 13.38
N GLY A 101 24.14 -23.38 13.29
CA GLY A 101 23.70 -24.18 14.46
C GLY A 101 22.19 -24.21 14.71
N ILE A 102 21.56 -25.20 14.08
CA ILE A 102 20.45 -26.08 14.53
C ILE A 102 19.63 -25.62 15.75
N GLU A 103 18.35 -25.32 15.54
CA GLU A 103 17.17 -25.96 16.17
C GLU A 103 15.87 -25.29 15.66
N ASP A 104 14.81 -26.09 15.62
CA ASP A 104 13.58 -25.95 14.83
C ASP A 104 12.75 -24.68 15.09
N GLU A 105 12.13 -24.17 14.03
CA GLU A 105 10.73 -23.70 14.06
C GLU A 105 10.20 -23.65 12.62
N GLU A 106 9.41 -24.66 12.28
CA GLU A 106 8.68 -24.81 11.02
C GLU A 106 7.67 -23.66 10.86
N GLU A 107 8.01 -22.63 10.08
CA GLU A 107 6.97 -21.78 9.49
C GLU A 107 6.48 -22.38 8.16
N PRO A 108 5.15 -22.56 8.01
CA PRO A 108 4.58 -23.52 7.09
C PRO A 108 4.77 -23.07 5.65
N GLN A 109 5.38 -23.95 4.85
CA GLN A 109 5.26 -23.89 3.40
C GLN A 109 3.77 -23.88 3.07
N PRO A 110 3.23 -22.89 2.33
CA PRO A 110 1.84 -22.95 1.91
C PRO A 110 1.75 -24.02 0.81
N VAL A 111 1.59 -25.27 1.23
CA VAL A 111 1.16 -26.38 0.40
C VAL A 111 -0.35 -26.26 0.24
N VAL A 112 -0.78 -25.20 -0.43
CA VAL A 112 -2.09 -25.16 -1.08
C VAL A 112 -1.84 -24.70 -2.50
N GLN A 113 -1.40 -25.63 -3.33
CA GLN A 113 -1.38 -25.50 -4.78
C GLN A 113 -2.83 -25.57 -5.31
N LEU A 114 -3.68 -24.61 -4.91
CA LEU A 114 -4.95 -24.42 -5.60
C LEU A 114 -4.65 -23.66 -6.90
N ARG A 115 -4.29 -24.43 -7.93
CA ARG A 115 -3.94 -23.95 -9.27
C ARG A 115 -5.19 -23.42 -9.98
N ILE A 116 -5.72 -22.29 -9.52
CA ILE A 116 -6.68 -21.47 -10.26
C ILE A 116 -5.94 -20.19 -10.64
N ARG A 117 -5.43 -20.18 -11.87
CA ARG A 117 -4.61 -19.09 -12.43
C ARG A 117 -5.15 -17.67 -12.18
N PRO A 118 -6.48 -17.38 -12.14
CA PRO A 118 -6.95 -16.01 -11.85
C PRO A 118 -6.91 -15.62 -10.36
N LEU A 119 -7.15 -16.54 -9.42
CA LEU A 119 -7.18 -16.21 -7.99
C LEU A 119 -5.79 -15.99 -7.42
N GLY A 120 -4.80 -16.77 -7.86
CA GLY A 120 -3.40 -16.58 -7.45
C GLY A 120 -2.86 -15.21 -7.88
N VAL A 121 -3.24 -14.74 -9.07
CA VAL A 121 -2.87 -13.41 -9.59
C VAL A 121 -3.55 -12.30 -8.79
N MET A 122 -4.84 -12.44 -8.45
CA MET A 122 -5.54 -11.46 -7.63
C MET A 122 -4.96 -11.37 -6.21
N VAL A 123 -4.67 -12.51 -5.57
CA VAL A 123 -4.00 -12.57 -4.26
C VAL A 123 -2.60 -11.96 -4.34
N GLN A 124 -1.87 -12.14 -5.44
CA GLN A 124 -0.56 -11.53 -5.63
C GLN A 124 -0.65 -10.01 -5.78
N VAL A 125 -1.61 -9.46 -6.54
CA VAL A 125 -1.81 -8.00 -6.66
C VAL A 125 -2.26 -7.41 -5.33
N LEU A 126 -3.12 -8.12 -4.58
CA LEU A 126 -3.49 -7.74 -3.21
C LEU A 126 -2.28 -7.69 -2.27
N ARG A 127 -1.25 -8.52 -2.52
CA ARG A 127 -0.02 -8.59 -1.72
C ARG A 127 1.07 -7.62 -2.20
N GLU A 128 1.10 -7.32 -3.50
CA GLU A 128 2.08 -6.47 -4.18
C GLU A 128 1.35 -5.50 -5.14
N PRO A 129 0.68 -4.44 -4.64
CA PRO A 129 -0.16 -3.54 -5.45
C PRO A 129 0.62 -2.85 -6.58
N HIS A 130 1.94 -2.70 -6.43
CA HIS A 130 2.84 -2.09 -7.41
C HIS A 130 3.17 -2.97 -8.63
N ARG A 131 2.52 -4.13 -8.78
CA ARG A 131 2.64 -5.07 -9.92
C ARG A 131 1.30 -5.33 -10.62
N ALA A 132 0.42 -4.33 -10.63
CA ALA A 132 -0.91 -4.47 -11.22
C ALA A 132 -0.94 -4.47 -12.76
N ASP A 133 0.15 -4.09 -13.43
CA ASP A 133 0.33 -4.26 -14.89
C ASP A 133 0.61 -5.74 -15.19
N LEU A 134 -0.47 -6.52 -15.35
CA LEU A 134 -0.44 -7.97 -15.49
C LEU A 134 -0.10 -8.39 -16.91
N ASP A 135 -0.60 -7.64 -17.88
CA ASP A 135 -0.35 -7.90 -19.30
C ASP A 135 0.94 -7.26 -19.82
N ARG A 136 1.64 -6.45 -19.00
CA ARG A 136 2.87 -5.72 -19.34
C ARG A 136 2.69 -4.81 -20.54
N SER A 137 1.47 -4.31 -20.75
CA SER A 137 1.17 -3.37 -21.82
C SER A 137 1.78 -1.99 -21.58
N GLY A 138 2.23 -1.71 -20.35
CA GLY A 138 2.70 -0.40 -19.93
C GLY A 138 1.55 0.61 -19.77
N VAL A 139 0.30 0.14 -19.74
CA VAL A 139 -0.89 0.95 -19.49
C VAL A 139 -1.81 0.18 -18.55
N ILE A 140 -2.15 0.76 -17.39
CA ILE A 140 -3.10 0.11 -16.48
C ILE A 140 -4.50 0.17 -17.09
N SER A 141 -5.01 -0.98 -17.52
CA SER A 141 -6.37 -1.13 -18.04
C SER A 141 -7.42 -0.98 -16.93
N ALA A 142 -8.70 -0.80 -17.31
CA ALA A 142 -9.78 -0.69 -16.32
C ALA A 142 -9.90 -1.94 -15.42
N ARG A 143 -9.60 -3.13 -15.94
CA ARG A 143 -9.65 -4.39 -15.16
C ARG A 143 -8.51 -4.47 -14.15
N GLU A 144 -7.31 -4.08 -14.56
CA GLU A 144 -6.15 -3.99 -13.67
C GLU A 144 -6.32 -2.88 -12.63
N ALA A 145 -6.97 -1.79 -13.00
CA ALA A 145 -7.34 -0.71 -12.09
C ALA A 145 -8.31 -1.19 -10.99
N VAL A 146 -9.25 -2.09 -11.30
CA VAL A 146 -10.11 -2.71 -10.28
C VAL A 146 -9.29 -3.55 -9.30
N LEU A 147 -8.35 -4.37 -9.79
CA LEU A 147 -7.50 -5.19 -8.94
C LEU A 147 -6.58 -4.34 -8.04
N LEU A 148 -5.98 -3.30 -8.62
CA LEU A 148 -5.16 -2.33 -7.91
C LEU A 148 -6.00 -1.55 -6.88
N GLY A 149 -7.17 -1.09 -7.30
CA GLY A 149 -8.13 -0.38 -6.47
C GLY A 149 -8.56 -1.23 -5.28
N LEU A 150 -8.85 -2.51 -5.45
CA LEU A 150 -9.13 -3.43 -4.34
C LEU A 150 -7.97 -3.53 -3.34
N ALA A 151 -6.74 -3.60 -3.84
CA ALA A 151 -5.56 -3.71 -2.98
C ALA A 151 -5.36 -2.48 -2.09
N LEU A 152 -5.46 -1.27 -2.68
CA LEU A 152 -5.36 0.00 -1.93
C LEU A 152 -6.59 0.23 -1.04
N ALA A 153 -7.78 -0.14 -1.53
CA ALA A 153 -9.04 0.00 -0.80
C ALA A 153 -9.07 -0.83 0.49
N LEU A 154 -8.37 -1.96 0.57
CA LEU A 154 -8.28 -2.75 1.81
C LEU A 154 -7.49 -2.04 2.91
N ASP A 155 -6.41 -1.33 2.56
CA ASP A 155 -5.67 -0.51 3.52
C ASP A 155 -6.55 0.65 4.01
N ALA A 156 -7.19 1.34 3.04
CA ALA A 156 -8.16 2.39 3.27
C ALA A 156 -9.34 1.96 4.15
N PHE A 157 -9.83 0.73 3.99
CA PHE A 157 -10.88 0.15 4.82
C PHE A 157 -10.43 0.08 6.28
N SER A 158 -9.25 -0.49 6.55
CA SER A 158 -8.77 -0.64 7.93
C SER A 158 -8.59 0.70 8.64
N ALA A 159 -8.01 1.68 7.95
CA ALA A 159 -7.80 3.03 8.48
C ALA A 159 -9.12 3.78 8.67
N GLY A 160 -10.07 3.65 7.73
CA GLY A 160 -11.40 4.24 7.81
C GLY A 160 -12.17 3.75 9.04
N PHE A 161 -12.04 2.46 9.38
CA PHE A 161 -12.70 1.89 10.55
C PHE A 161 -12.19 2.55 11.84
N ALA A 162 -10.87 2.62 11.99
CA ALA A 162 -10.22 3.23 13.15
C ALA A 162 -10.51 4.73 13.25
N PHE A 163 -10.50 5.45 12.12
CA PHE A 163 -10.75 6.88 12.07
C PHE A 163 -12.22 7.23 12.37
N SER A 164 -13.16 6.36 12.01
CA SER A 164 -14.58 6.57 12.32
C SER A 164 -14.89 6.56 13.82
N MET A 165 -14.13 5.80 14.61
CA MET A 165 -14.26 5.75 16.06
C MET A 165 -13.82 7.04 16.75
N LEU A 166 -13.15 7.95 16.02
CA LEU A 166 -12.77 9.27 16.50
C LEU A 166 -13.90 10.32 16.33
N GLY A 167 -15.01 9.96 15.66
CA GLY A 167 -16.18 10.83 15.55
C GLY A 167 -16.14 11.88 14.44
N PHE A 168 -15.20 11.76 13.48
CA PHE A 168 -15.10 12.71 12.37
C PHE A 168 -16.25 12.57 11.34
N ASN A 169 -16.51 13.67 10.62
CA ASN A 169 -17.55 13.73 9.60
C ASN A 169 -17.26 12.77 8.44
N LEU A 170 -18.18 11.85 8.18
CA LEU A 170 -18.10 10.83 7.13
C LEU A 170 -17.96 11.43 5.73
N LEU A 171 -18.84 12.37 5.38
CA LEU A 171 -18.90 12.95 4.03
C LEU A 171 -17.63 13.72 3.70
N LEU A 172 -17.19 14.58 4.64
CA LEU A 172 -15.98 15.39 4.45
C LEU A 172 -14.74 14.50 4.35
N THR A 173 -14.60 13.50 5.23
CA THR A 173 -13.47 12.58 5.22
C THR A 173 -13.40 11.80 3.90
N THR A 174 -14.52 11.22 3.48
CA THR A 174 -14.57 10.40 2.26
C THR A 174 -14.25 11.24 1.01
N LEU A 175 -14.76 12.47 0.93
CA LEU A 175 -14.47 13.38 -0.19
C LEU A 175 -12.97 13.76 -0.23
N LEU A 176 -12.40 14.16 0.91
CA LEU A 176 -11.00 14.56 1.00
C LEU A 176 -10.05 13.40 0.68
N VAL A 177 -10.38 12.19 1.14
CA VAL A 177 -9.57 11.02 0.80
C VAL A 177 -9.66 10.71 -0.68
N GLY A 178 -10.85 10.71 -1.29
CA GLY A 178 -11.00 10.43 -2.73
C GLY A 178 -10.26 11.42 -3.63
N ILE A 179 -10.37 12.72 -3.33
CA ILE A 179 -9.62 13.77 -4.04
C ILE A 179 -8.12 13.62 -3.78
N GLY A 180 -7.74 13.36 -2.52
CA GLY A 180 -6.36 13.13 -2.12
C GLY A 180 -5.73 11.95 -2.82
N ASP A 181 -6.48 10.87 -3.05
CA ASP A 181 -6.03 9.65 -3.73
C ASP A 181 -5.65 9.97 -5.18
N MET A 182 -6.55 10.62 -5.93
CA MET A 182 -6.25 11.08 -7.29
C MET A 182 -5.01 11.99 -7.32
N ALA A 183 -4.95 12.97 -6.41
CA ALA A 183 -3.85 13.91 -6.35
C ALA A 183 -2.51 13.21 -6.05
N MET A 184 -2.50 12.26 -5.11
CA MET A 184 -1.32 11.50 -4.71
C MET A 184 -0.84 10.56 -5.82
N ILE A 185 -1.75 9.87 -6.52
CA ILE A 185 -1.38 9.03 -7.66
C ILE A 185 -0.70 9.87 -8.74
N TYR A 186 -1.26 11.03 -9.10
CA TYR A 186 -0.68 11.91 -10.11
C TYR A 186 0.64 12.54 -9.65
N ALA A 187 0.73 12.99 -8.41
CA ALA A 187 1.96 13.52 -7.82
C ALA A 187 3.06 12.44 -7.85
N GLY A 188 2.73 11.21 -7.47
CA GLY A 188 3.64 10.07 -7.50
C GLY A 188 4.09 9.75 -8.92
N LEU A 189 3.16 9.74 -9.88
CA LEU A 189 3.46 9.48 -11.28
C LEU A 189 4.42 10.53 -11.87
N LEU A 190 4.21 11.81 -11.54
CA LEU A 190 5.09 12.90 -11.95
C LEU A 190 6.47 12.78 -11.29
N ALA A 191 6.50 12.56 -9.97
CA ALA A 191 7.75 12.38 -9.23
C ALA A 191 8.55 11.19 -9.79
N GLY A 192 7.91 10.03 -9.96
CA GLY A 192 8.54 8.83 -10.50
C GLY A 192 9.09 9.03 -11.92
N ARG A 193 8.37 9.75 -12.79
CA ARG A 193 8.87 10.10 -14.13
C ARG A 193 10.06 11.04 -14.09
N GLY A 194 10.04 12.04 -13.19
CA GLY A 194 11.19 12.93 -12.98
C GLY A 194 12.45 12.20 -12.52
N PHE A 195 12.31 11.15 -11.70
CA PHE A 195 13.43 10.29 -11.31
C PHE A 195 13.84 9.32 -12.43
N GLY A 196 12.90 8.84 -13.25
CA GLY A 196 13.17 7.94 -14.37
C GLY A 196 13.99 8.56 -15.51
N THR A 197 13.89 9.87 -15.73
CA THR A 197 14.60 10.59 -16.82
C THR A 197 16.03 10.99 -16.47
N THR A 198 16.41 10.97 -15.18
CA THR A 198 17.80 11.20 -14.76
C THR A 198 18.60 9.90 -14.89
N ALA A 199 19.93 10.01 -15.10
CA ALA A 199 20.82 8.84 -15.24
C ALA A 199 20.71 7.83 -14.07
N LEU A 200 20.29 8.31 -12.89
CA LEU A 200 19.99 7.50 -11.70
C LEU A 200 18.79 6.54 -11.92
N GLY A 201 17.69 7.00 -12.54
CA GLY A 201 16.50 6.16 -12.77
C GLY A 201 16.77 4.94 -13.65
N ARG A 202 17.65 5.09 -14.65
CA ARG A 202 18.11 4.00 -15.52
C ARG A 202 18.99 2.98 -14.78
N GLN A 203 19.73 3.40 -13.75
CA GLN A 203 20.50 2.52 -12.87
C GLN A 203 19.63 1.77 -11.86
N PHE A 204 18.56 2.39 -11.35
CA PHE A 204 17.61 1.72 -10.43
C PHE A 204 16.84 0.57 -11.08
N SER A 205 16.56 0.67 -12.38
CA SER A 205 15.90 -0.41 -13.14
C SER A 205 16.81 -1.64 -13.34
N ALA A 206 18.13 -1.44 -13.41
CA ALA A 206 19.13 -2.52 -13.54
C ALA A 206 19.62 -3.08 -12.19
N LEU A 207 19.34 -2.39 -11.08
CA LEU A 207 19.88 -2.67 -9.75
C LEU A 207 19.57 -4.09 -9.24
N PRO A 208 18.33 -4.61 -9.36
CA PRO A 208 18.05 -6.01 -8.98
C PRO A 208 18.83 -7.03 -9.82
N GLY A 209 19.01 -6.77 -11.11
CA GLY A 209 19.79 -7.62 -12.02
C GLY A 209 21.29 -7.59 -11.68
N CYS A 210 21.84 -6.41 -11.40
CA CYS A 210 23.23 -6.26 -10.99
C CYS A 210 23.51 -6.95 -9.64
N ILE A 211 22.59 -6.85 -8.68
CA ILE A 211 22.69 -7.56 -7.39
C ILE A 211 22.70 -9.08 -7.61
N LEU A 212 21.81 -9.61 -8.46
CA LEU A 212 21.76 -11.04 -8.79
C LEU A 212 23.03 -11.53 -9.49
N ILE A 213 23.55 -10.76 -10.46
CA ILE A 213 24.79 -11.09 -11.17
C ILE A 213 25.98 -11.10 -10.20
N MET A 214 26.08 -10.08 -9.34
CA MET A 214 27.15 -9.98 -8.34
C MET A 214 27.08 -11.11 -7.31
N LEU A 215 25.87 -11.49 -6.87
CA LEU A 215 25.65 -12.64 -6.00
C LEU A 215 26.05 -13.97 -6.68
N GLY A 216 25.72 -14.14 -7.96
CA GLY A 216 26.07 -15.32 -8.75
C GLY A 216 27.58 -15.48 -8.94
N ILE A 217 28.29 -14.38 -9.20
CA ILE A 217 29.76 -14.38 -9.33
C ILE A 217 30.42 -14.69 -7.98
N LEU A 218 29.92 -14.11 -6.88
CA LEU A 218 30.45 -14.36 -5.53
C LEU A 218 30.25 -15.80 -5.04
N LYS A 219 29.21 -16.51 -5.55
CA LYS A 219 28.95 -17.92 -5.21
C LYS A 219 29.70 -18.92 -6.12
N LEU A 220 30.32 -18.44 -7.21
CA LEU A 220 31.14 -19.26 -8.12
C LEU A 220 32.63 -19.30 -7.74
N ARG A 221 32.97 -18.74 -6.58
CA ARG A 221 34.30 -18.78 -5.96
C ARG A 221 34.20 -19.51 -4.63
#